data_AF-I0HQE9-F1
#
_entry.id   AF-I0HQE9-F1
#
_cell.length_a   1.000
_cell.length_b   1.000
_cell.length_c   1.000
_cell.angle_alpha   90.00
_cell.angle_beta   90.00
_cell.angle_gamma   90.00
#
_symmetry.space_group_name_H-M   'P 1'
#
loop_
_entity.id
_entity.type
_entity.pdbx_description
1 polymer ?
#
loop_
_entity_poly.entity_id
_entity_poly.type
_entity_poly.pdbx_seq_one_letter_code
_entity_poly.pdbx_strand_id
1 'polypeptide(L)'
;MSTEMYVAISHLWAFYAVDPSTLAERYKQQRAADLEAAGKLQGEAYSGFVKNTIDHHRRRVGQFYGLLKAIHDEGGYQRRWVYMYWRRRELEILPKIIIPLEEALADSIGTPASKLANQRLTELYDDSPADDLN
;
A
#
# COMPACT_ATOMS: atom_id res chain seq x y z
N MET A 1 15.04 -4.85 -2.31
CA MET A 1 13.83 -4.81 -1.45
C MET A 1 14.22 -5.29 -0.05
N SER A 2 13.87 -4.57 1.00
CA SER A 2 14.21 -4.98 2.38
C SER A 2 13.27 -6.09 2.88
N THR A 3 13.73 -6.88 3.86
CA THR A 3 12.92 -7.93 4.50
C THR A 3 11.61 -7.38 5.06
N GLU A 4 11.66 -6.21 5.70
CA GLU A 4 10.47 -5.56 6.27
C GLU A 4 9.45 -5.14 5.21
N MET A 5 9.91 -4.72 4.02
CA MET A 5 9.02 -4.40 2.90
C MET A 5 8.37 -5.66 2.33
N TYR A 6 9.15 -6.74 2.20
CA TYR A 6 8.62 -8.03 1.76
C TYR A 6 7.54 -8.56 2.71
N VAL A 7 7.78 -8.47 4.02
CA VAL A 7 6.78 -8.83 5.05
C VAL A 7 5.53 -7.97 4.93
N ALA A 8 5.68 -6.64 4.77
CA ALA A 8 4.53 -5.75 4.61
C ALA A 8 3.69 -6.09 3.37
N ILE A 9 4.33 -6.27 2.21
CA ILE A 9 3.67 -6.69 0.97
C ILE A 9 2.97 -8.04 1.15
N SER A 10 3.63 -9.01 1.79
CA SER A 10 3.07 -10.34 2.02
C SER A 10 1.86 -10.30 2.95
N HIS A 11 1.89 -9.51 4.03
CA HIS A 11 0.75 -9.32 4.92
C HIS A 11 -0.45 -8.67 4.21
N LEU A 12 -0.20 -7.68 3.35
CA LEU A 12 -1.25 -7.06 2.56
C LEU A 12 -1.89 -8.06 1.58
N TRP A 13 -1.09 -8.86 0.88
CA TRP A 13 -1.61 -9.92 0.01
C TRP A 13 -2.38 -10.99 0.76
N ALA A 14 -1.89 -11.41 1.93
CA ALA A 14 -2.63 -12.36 2.78
C ALA A 14 -3.97 -11.78 3.24
N PHE A 15 -4.00 -10.49 3.59
CA PHE A 15 -5.23 -9.80 3.98
C PHE A 15 -6.25 -9.74 2.83
N TYR A 16 -5.77 -9.42 1.62
CA TYR A 16 -6.55 -9.40 0.38
C TYR A 16 -7.09 -10.78 -0.01
N ALA A 17 -6.26 -11.82 0.09
CA ALA A 17 -6.58 -13.17 -0.34
C ALA A 17 -7.74 -13.82 0.45
N VAL A 18 -8.04 -13.34 1.66
CA VAL A 18 -9.16 -13.84 2.46
C VAL A 18 -10.51 -13.56 1.78
N ASP A 19 -10.74 -12.33 1.33
CA ASP A 19 -11.93 -11.94 0.56
C ASP A 19 -11.69 -10.57 -0.10
N PRO A 20 -11.39 -10.53 -1.41
CA PRO A 20 -11.18 -9.29 -2.15
C PRO A 20 -12.40 -8.38 -2.21
N SER A 21 -13.62 -8.94 -2.20
CA SER A 21 -14.85 -8.19 -2.41
C SER A 21 -15.22 -7.31 -1.22
N THR A 22 -14.75 -7.68 -0.02
CA THR A 22 -15.00 -6.98 1.24
C THR A 22 -13.77 -6.28 1.81
N LEU A 23 -12.70 -6.14 1.00
CA LEU A 23 -11.40 -5.60 1.41
C LEU A 23 -11.50 -4.28 2.20
N ALA A 24 -12.19 -3.30 1.64
CA ALA A 24 -12.33 -1.96 2.22
C ALA A 24 -13.06 -2.00 3.57
N GLU A 25 -14.14 -2.77 3.67
CA GLU A 25 -14.94 -2.88 4.88
C GLU A 25 -14.18 -3.63 5.97
N ARG A 26 -13.54 -4.75 5.63
CA ARG A 26 -12.67 -5.50 6.54
C ARG A 26 -11.52 -4.64 7.06
N TYR A 27 -10.93 -3.80 6.21
CA TYR A 27 -9.89 -2.87 6.65
C TYR A 27 -10.43 -1.84 7.65
N LYS A 28 -11.59 -1.23 7.38
CA LYS A 28 -12.24 -0.29 8.31
C LYS A 28 -12.48 -0.94 9.67
N GLN A 29 -13.02 -2.16 9.68
CA GLN A 29 -13.28 -2.94 10.90
C GLN A 29 -11.99 -3.31 11.65
N GLN A 30 -11.00 -3.85 10.95
CA GLN A 30 -9.70 -4.20 11.55
C GLN A 30 -9.03 -2.97 12.15
N ARG A 31 -9.04 -1.83 11.44
CA ARG A 31 -8.46 -0.58 11.94
C ARG A 31 -9.17 -0.08 13.20
N ALA A 32 -10.50 -0.16 13.26
CA ALA A 32 -11.25 0.22 14.46
C ALA A 32 -10.88 -0.68 15.66
N ALA A 33 -10.80 -2.00 15.45
CA ALA A 33 -10.36 -2.95 16.47
C ALA A 33 -8.91 -2.70 16.92
N ASP A 34 -8.01 -2.42 15.97
CA ASP A 34 -6.60 -2.13 16.23
C ASP A 34 -6.45 -0.85 17.07
N LEU A 35 -7.25 0.18 16.80
CA LEU A 35 -7.25 1.43 17.58
C LEU A 35 -7.73 1.20 19.03
N GLU A 36 -8.77 0.39 19.23
CA GLU A 36 -9.26 0.05 20.57
C GLU A 36 -8.24 -0.78 21.34
N ALA A 37 -7.60 -1.75 20.69
CA ALA A 37 -6.55 -2.58 21.29
C ALA A 37 -5.30 -1.76 21.62
N ALA A 38 -4.86 -0.90 20.70
CA ALA A 38 -3.69 -0.05 20.88
C ALA A 38 -3.87 0.96 22.02
N GLY A 39 -5.08 1.48 22.24
CA GLY A 39 -5.39 2.39 23.35
C GLY A 39 -5.15 1.81 24.75
N LYS A 40 -5.03 0.48 24.87
CA LYS A 40 -4.77 -0.25 26.12
C LYS A 40 -3.27 -0.54 26.33
N LEU A 41 -2.42 -0.26 25.35
CA LEU A 41 -0.99 -0.56 25.36
C LEU A 41 -0.15 0.70 25.59
N GLN A 42 1.05 0.54 26.15
CA GLN A 42 2.01 1.63 26.35
C GLN A 42 3.43 1.19 25.98
N GLY A 43 4.30 2.18 25.73
CA GLY A 43 5.74 1.95 25.50
C GLY A 43 6.05 0.99 24.36
N GLU A 44 6.92 0.02 24.63
CA GLU A 44 7.38 -0.95 23.63
C GLU A 44 6.25 -1.84 23.12
N ALA A 45 5.31 -2.25 23.99
CA ALA A 45 4.16 -3.08 23.60
C ALA A 45 3.26 -2.37 22.58
N TYR A 46 3.03 -1.07 22.76
CA TYR A 46 2.31 -0.26 21.78
C TYR A 46 3.06 -0.22 20.44
N SER A 47 4.37 0.04 20.48
CA SER A 47 5.18 0.14 19.27
C SER A 47 5.26 -1.17 18.49
N GLY A 48 5.35 -2.30 19.20
CA GLY A 48 5.36 -3.63 18.62
C GLY A 48 4.00 -4.00 18.03
N PHE A 49 2.91 -3.63 18.69
CA PHE A 49 1.55 -3.84 18.18
C PHE A 49 1.32 -3.08 16.87
N VAL A 50 1.57 -1.76 16.86
CA VAL A 50 1.30 -0.91 15.70
C VAL A 50 2.06 -1.40 14.46
N LYS A 51 3.32 -1.83 14.61
CA LYS A 51 4.16 -2.31 13.49
C LYS A 51 3.60 -3.52 12.76
N ASN A 52 2.70 -4.28 13.39
CA ASN A 52 2.10 -5.49 12.84
C ASN A 52 0.68 -5.28 12.32
N THR A 53 0.14 -4.05 12.38
CA THR A 53 -1.20 -3.74 11.87
C THR A 53 -1.23 -3.65 10.35
N ILE A 54 -2.37 -3.94 9.75
CA ILE A 54 -2.59 -3.74 8.30
C ILE A 54 -2.41 -2.28 7.93
N ASP A 55 -2.83 -1.33 8.78
CA ASP A 55 -2.65 0.09 8.52
C ASP A 55 -1.17 0.50 8.45
N HIS A 56 -0.32 -0.05 9.33
CA HIS A 56 1.11 0.20 9.27
C HIS A 56 1.73 -0.34 7.99
N HIS A 57 1.40 -1.58 7.60
CA HIS A 57 1.90 -2.16 6.36
C HIS A 57 1.42 -1.38 5.13
N ARG A 58 0.14 -1.01 5.06
CA ARG A 58 -0.42 -0.14 4.02
C ARG A 58 0.36 1.17 3.92
N ARG A 59 0.50 1.90 5.03
CA ARG A 59 1.23 3.18 5.04
C ARG A 59 2.66 3.02 4.53
N ARG A 60 3.36 1.98 4.98
CA ARG A 60 4.74 1.71 4.61
C ARG A 60 4.89 1.43 3.11
N VAL A 61 4.03 0.56 2.59
CA VAL A 61 4.04 0.18 1.17
C VAL A 61 3.60 1.36 0.30
N GLY A 62 2.57 2.11 0.70
CA GLY A 62 2.13 3.32 0.00
C GLY A 62 3.21 4.40 -0.07
N GLN A 63 3.93 4.65 1.02
CA GLN A 63 5.06 5.59 1.04
C GLN A 63 6.19 5.16 0.09
N PHE A 64 6.48 3.86 0.03
CA PHE A 64 7.50 3.33 -0.88
C PHE A 64 7.13 3.52 -2.34
N TYR A 65 5.89 3.19 -2.74
CA TYR A 65 5.46 3.41 -4.12
C TYR A 65 5.27 4.90 -4.45
N GLY A 66 4.95 5.73 -3.46
CA GLY A 66 4.98 7.19 -3.60
C GLY A 66 6.38 7.71 -3.96
N LEU A 67 7.42 7.19 -3.28
CA LEU A 67 8.81 7.48 -3.64
C LEU A 67 9.17 6.94 -5.03
N LEU A 68 8.73 5.72 -5.36
CA LEU A 68 8.98 5.13 -6.66
C LEU A 68 8.36 5.96 -7.80
N LYS A 69 7.13 6.47 -7.59
CA LYS A 69 6.50 7.41 -8.53
C LYS A 69 7.24 8.74 -8.62
N ALA A 70 7.75 9.27 -7.51
CA ALA A 70 8.55 10.49 -7.55
C ALA A 70 9.80 10.31 -8.43
N ILE A 71 10.51 9.19 -8.31
CA ILE A 71 11.65 8.83 -9.17
C ILE A 71 11.21 8.65 -10.63
N HIS A 72 10.08 7.98 -10.85
CA HIS A 72 9.51 7.81 -12.19
C HIS A 72 9.20 9.16 -12.86
N ASP A 73 8.72 10.14 -12.09
CA ASP A 73 8.32 11.46 -12.56
C ASP A 73 9.49 12.38 -12.90
N GLU A 74 10.70 12.09 -12.41
CA GLU A 74 11.93 12.74 -12.90
C GLU A 74 12.20 12.41 -14.38
N GLY A 75 11.58 11.35 -14.92
CA GLY A 75 11.63 11.00 -16.33
C GLY A 75 12.97 10.41 -16.78
N GLY A 76 13.23 10.47 -18.08
CA GLY A 76 14.52 10.04 -18.65
C GLY A 76 14.86 8.57 -18.38
N TYR A 77 16.09 8.35 -17.88
CA TYR A 77 16.62 7.01 -17.62
C TYR A 77 16.06 6.40 -16.33
N GLN A 78 15.67 7.25 -15.37
CA GLN A 78 15.09 6.86 -14.08
C GLN A 78 13.78 6.09 -14.27
N ARG A 79 12.94 6.52 -15.22
CA ARG A 79 11.71 5.80 -15.60
C ARG A 79 12.00 4.35 -16.01
N ARG A 80 13.06 4.11 -16.79
CA ARG A 80 13.45 2.75 -17.21
C ARG A 80 13.99 1.93 -16.04
N TRP A 81 14.70 2.56 -15.12
CA TRP A 81 15.22 1.90 -13.91
C TRP A 81 14.12 1.40 -13.00
N VAL A 82 13.05 2.19 -12.84
CA VAL A 82 11.87 1.76 -12.09
C VAL A 82 11.34 0.45 -12.68
N TYR A 83 11.06 0.39 -13.97
CA TYR A 83 10.46 -0.81 -14.57
C TYR A 83 11.44 -1.97 -14.79
N MET A 84 12.75 -1.76 -14.66
CA MET A 84 13.73 -2.84 -14.64
C MET A 84 13.59 -3.72 -13.38
N TYR A 85 13.17 -3.14 -12.25
CA TYR A 85 13.10 -3.84 -10.97
C TYR A 85 11.68 -4.02 -10.44
N TRP A 86 10.73 -3.18 -10.87
CA TRP A 86 9.32 -3.23 -10.49
C TRP A 86 8.47 -3.39 -11.74
N ARG A 87 8.25 -4.63 -12.16
CA ARG A 87 7.41 -4.94 -13.32
C ARG A 87 5.95 -4.86 -12.92
N ARG A 88 5.08 -5.05 -13.91
CA ARG A 88 3.64 -4.92 -13.76
C ARG A 88 3.12 -5.79 -12.63
N ARG A 89 3.55 -7.05 -12.55
CA ARG A 89 3.19 -7.98 -11.46
C ARG A 89 3.53 -7.44 -10.06
N GLU A 90 4.70 -6.85 -9.87
CA GLU A 90 5.08 -6.26 -8.58
C GLU A 90 4.31 -4.96 -8.27
N LEU A 91 3.79 -4.27 -9.28
CA LEU A 91 2.99 -3.05 -9.17
C LEU A 91 1.48 -3.33 -9.00
N GLU A 92 1.00 -4.55 -9.26
CA GLU A 92 -0.42 -4.91 -9.14
C GLU A 92 -1.01 -4.69 -7.74
N ILE A 93 -0.17 -4.65 -6.71
CA ILE A 93 -0.60 -4.33 -5.34
C ILE A 93 -1.23 -2.93 -5.25
N LEU A 94 -0.87 -2.01 -6.15
CA LEU A 94 -1.39 -0.65 -6.17
C LEU A 94 -2.89 -0.61 -6.45
N PRO A 95 -3.38 -1.05 -7.62
CA PRO A 95 -4.82 -1.04 -7.91
C PRO A 95 -5.61 -2.04 -7.07
N LYS A 96 -5.01 -3.18 -6.68
CA LYS A 96 -5.74 -4.24 -5.96
C LYS A 96 -5.86 -4.01 -4.47
N ILE A 97 -4.88 -3.33 -3.85
CA ILE A 97 -4.80 -3.22 -2.39
C ILE A 97 -4.58 -1.77 -1.95
N ILE A 98 -3.46 -1.14 -2.33
CA ILE A 98 -3.07 0.15 -1.74
C ILE A 98 -4.14 1.22 -2.01
N ILE A 99 -4.53 1.42 -3.27
CA ILE A 99 -5.50 2.45 -3.64
C ILE A 99 -6.86 2.21 -2.93
N PRO A 100 -7.48 1.01 -2.99
CA PRO A 100 -8.70 0.73 -2.23
C PRO A 100 -8.58 0.98 -0.72
N LEU A 101 -7.42 0.68 -0.11
CA LEU A 101 -7.22 0.90 1.32
C LEU A 101 -7.04 2.39 1.66
N GLU A 102 -6.40 3.20 0.80
CA GLU A 102 -6.34 4.67 0.98
C GLU A 102 -7.74 5.29 0.91
N GLU A 103 -8.56 4.83 -0.03
CA GLU A 103 -9.95 5.30 -0.18
C GLU A 103 -10.80 4.90 1.04
N ALA A 104 -10.66 3.66 1.50
CA ALA A 104 -11.33 3.20 2.71
C ALA A 104 -10.90 3.97 3.95
N LEU A 105 -9.61 4.33 4.07
CA LEU A 105 -9.10 5.15 5.17
C LEU A 105 -9.72 6.54 5.14
N ALA A 106 -9.68 7.21 4.00
CA ALA A 106 -10.25 8.52 3.78
C ALA A 106 -11.73 8.60 4.21
N ASP A 107 -12.54 7.62 3.77
CA ASP A 107 -13.93 7.49 4.20
C ASP A 107 -14.06 7.37 5.72
N SER A 108 -13.21 6.55 6.35
CA SER A 108 -13.29 6.25 7.79
C SER A 108 -12.95 7.42 8.71
N ILE A 109 -12.13 8.37 8.23
CA ILE A 109 -11.71 9.55 9.01
C ILE A 109 -12.41 10.84 8.53
N GLY A 110 -13.37 10.73 7.62
CA GLY A 110 -14.11 11.88 7.06
C GLY A 110 -13.22 12.87 6.30
N THR A 111 -12.06 12.44 5.83
CA THR A 111 -11.14 13.28 5.05
C THR A 111 -11.11 12.75 3.63
N PRO A 112 -11.40 13.55 2.59
CA PRO A 112 -11.40 13.08 1.22
C PRO A 112 -10.05 12.44 0.84
N ALA A 113 -10.09 11.30 0.15
CA ALA A 113 -8.89 10.68 -0.38
C ALA A 113 -8.18 11.68 -1.31
N SER A 114 -6.85 11.73 -1.25
CA SER A 114 -6.09 12.54 -2.19
C SER A 114 -6.20 11.92 -3.58
N LYS A 115 -7.14 12.41 -4.38
CA LYS A 115 -7.36 11.97 -5.77
C LYS A 115 -6.07 12.05 -6.58
N LEU A 116 -5.28 13.11 -6.37
CA LEU A 116 -3.98 13.28 -7.02
C LEU A 116 -2.98 12.20 -6.60
N ALA A 117 -2.92 11.82 -5.32
CA ALA A 117 -2.00 10.78 -4.88
C ALA A 117 -2.39 9.40 -5.45
N ASN A 118 -3.67 9.05 -5.41
CA ASN A 118 -4.18 7.79 -5.97
C ASN A 118 -3.99 7.73 -7.48
N GLN A 119 -4.26 8.84 -8.19
CA GLN A 119 -4.03 8.94 -9.63
C GLN A 119 -2.55 8.73 -9.97
N ARG A 120 -1.63 9.35 -9.21
CA ARG A 120 -0.20 9.14 -9.43
C ARG A 120 0.23 7.69 -9.20
N LEU A 121 -0.31 7.01 -8.20
CA LEU A 121 -0.04 5.57 -8.02
C LEU A 121 -0.64 4.72 -9.14
N THR A 122 -1.81 5.12 -9.67
CA THR A 122 -2.44 4.46 -10.81
C THR A 122 -1.59 4.61 -12.07
N GLU A 123 -1.12 5.84 -12.37
CA GLU A 123 -0.19 6.13 -13.47
C GLU A 123 1.08 5.28 -13.38
N LEU A 124 1.64 5.10 -12.18
CA LEU A 124 2.84 4.25 -12.01
C LEU A 124 2.60 2.81 -12.49
N TYR A 125 1.41 2.26 -12.21
CA TYR A 125 1.00 0.93 -12.65
C TYR A 125 0.65 0.91 -14.14
N ASP A 126 -0.09 1.89 -14.64
CA ASP A 126 -0.55 1.94 -16.03
C ASP A 126 0.61 2.16 -17.01
N ASP A 127 1.60 2.97 -16.63
CA ASP A 127 2.83 3.20 -17.42
C ASP A 127 3.78 1.98 -17.39
N SER A 128 3.52 0.97 -16.55
CA SER A 128 4.35 -0.23 -16.50
C SER A 128 4.20 -1.06 -17.78
N PRO A 129 5.32 -1.49 -18.41
CA PRO A 129 5.27 -2.39 -19.56
C PRO A 129 4.44 -3.64 -19.23
N ALA A 130 3.62 -4.10 -20.18
CA ALA A 130 3.00 -5.41 -20.08
C ALA A 130 4.10 -6.47 -19.91
N ASP A 131 3.82 -7.54 -19.16
CA ASP A 131 4.78 -8.62 -18.91
C ASP A 131 5.16 -9.43 -20.19
N ASP A 132 4.77 -8.96 -21.38
CA ASP A 132 4.95 -9.58 -22.70
C ASP A 132 6.37 -9.43 -23.29
N LEU A 133 7.38 -9.25 -22.44
CA LEU A 133 8.79 -9.33 -22.85
C LEU A 133 9.55 -10.25 -21.88
N ASN A 134 9.23 -11.55 -21.97
CA ASN A 134 10.17 -12.69 -21.96
C ASN A 134 9.43 -13.98 -22.30
#